data_AF-A0AAW9BN16-F1
#
_entry.id   AF-A0AAW9BN16-F1
#
_cell.length_a   1.000
_cell.length_b   1.000
_cell.length_c   1.000
_cell.angle_alpha   90.00
_cell.angle_beta   90.00
_cell.angle_gamma   90.00
#
_symmetry.space_group_name_H-M   'P 1'
#
loop_
_entity.id
_entity.type
_entity.pdbx_description
1 polymer ?
#
loop_
_entity_poly.entity_id
_entity_poly.type
_entity_poly.pdbx_seq_one_letter_code
_entity_poly.pdbx_strand_id
1 'polypeptide(L)'
;MKTWITLATLLAASSTYAAEVITLADGREVKLNDDFTWEYVMKKPAQQATETQTTASVVETIAAPAIATIPVVTKTVGTTVVVNAKKPTMQLSDSGVDVLIGSASYQSGELVLPTSITNQSSQSVIQVEVEVQVFDMSGQQLAKENVTVWQSIKRMADTYLRPQQAEQGKSIKLAVPQSQQYQFSAKVLEVKTR
;
A
#
# COMPACT_ATOMS: atom_id res chain seq x y z
N MET A 1 -26.87 -76.99 -28.89
CA MET A 1 -26.05 -75.79 -29.21
C MET A 1 -27.01 -74.60 -29.10
N LYS A 2 -27.18 -74.04 -27.90
CA LYS A 2 -26.42 -72.94 -27.26
C LYS A 2 -26.81 -71.57 -27.86
N THR A 3 -27.84 -70.99 -27.22
CA THR A 3 -28.15 -69.57 -26.90
C THR A 3 -27.47 -68.48 -27.73
N TRP A 4 -28.19 -67.44 -28.17
CA TRP A 4 -27.77 -66.01 -28.18
C TRP A 4 -28.92 -65.05 -28.52
N ILE A 5 -29.53 -64.49 -27.48
CA ILE A 5 -30.32 -63.25 -27.41
C ILE A 5 -30.04 -62.80 -25.96
N THR A 6 -29.49 -61.65 -25.59
CA THR A 6 -29.64 -60.25 -26.02
C THR A 6 -28.53 -59.45 -25.33
N LEU A 7 -28.34 -58.20 -25.76
CA LEU A 7 -28.24 -56.99 -24.94
C LEU A 7 -27.11 -56.07 -25.40
N ALA A 8 -27.48 -55.17 -26.32
CA ALA A 8 -26.74 -53.95 -26.58
C ALA A 8 -27.10 -52.94 -25.49
N THR A 9 -26.15 -52.63 -24.60
CA THR A 9 -26.22 -51.49 -23.68
C THR A 9 -24.97 -50.65 -23.89
N LEU A 10 -25.12 -49.62 -24.73
CA LEU A 10 -24.15 -48.55 -24.90
C LEU A 10 -24.33 -47.59 -23.71
N LEU A 11 -23.49 -47.71 -22.67
CA LEU A 11 -23.40 -46.68 -21.63
C LEU A 11 -22.60 -45.49 -22.19
N ALA A 12 -23.30 -44.44 -22.60
CA ALA A 12 -22.70 -43.12 -22.73
C ALA A 12 -22.47 -42.57 -21.31
N ALA A 13 -21.22 -42.60 -20.85
CA ALA A 13 -20.83 -41.88 -19.64
C ALA A 13 -20.76 -40.38 -19.96
N SER A 14 -21.85 -39.66 -19.72
CA SER A 14 -21.81 -38.21 -19.58
C SER A 14 -21.07 -37.90 -18.27
N SER A 15 -19.81 -37.48 -18.35
CA SER A 15 -19.10 -36.92 -17.20
C SER A 15 -19.77 -35.60 -16.81
N THR A 16 -20.69 -35.67 -15.84
CA THR A 16 -21.30 -34.50 -15.21
C THR A 16 -20.29 -33.93 -14.21
N TYR A 17 -19.64 -32.83 -14.56
CA TYR A 17 -18.78 -32.11 -13.62
C TYR A 17 -19.63 -31.06 -12.90
N ALA A 18 -19.81 -31.25 -11.60
CA ALA A 18 -20.60 -30.37 -10.74
C ALA A 18 -19.63 -29.50 -9.93
N ALA A 19 -19.58 -28.20 -10.24
CA ALA A 19 -18.82 -27.25 -9.46
C ALA A 19 -19.30 -27.21 -8.00
N GLU A 20 -18.38 -27.29 -7.04
CA GLU A 20 -18.68 -27.36 -5.62
C GLU A 20 -18.84 -25.95 -5.03
N VAL A 21 -19.94 -25.73 -4.33
CA VAL A 21 -20.21 -24.46 -3.62
C VAL A 21 -19.95 -24.67 -2.14
N ILE A 22 -18.99 -23.92 -1.59
CA ILE A 22 -18.54 -24.01 -0.21
C ILE A 22 -18.92 -22.72 0.52
N THR A 23 -19.48 -22.86 1.73
CA THR A 23 -19.76 -21.72 2.60
C THR A 23 -18.57 -21.45 3.52
N LEU A 24 -18.05 -20.21 3.48
CA LEU A 24 -16.96 -19.74 4.34
C LEU A 24 -17.45 -19.46 5.77
N ALA A 25 -16.50 -19.39 6.71
CA ALA A 25 -16.78 -19.11 8.13
C ALA A 25 -17.46 -17.75 8.38
N ASP A 26 -17.38 -16.83 7.41
CA ASP A 26 -18.04 -15.52 7.44
C ASP A 26 -19.44 -15.53 6.78
N GLY A 27 -19.95 -16.71 6.41
CA GLY A 27 -21.29 -16.91 5.85
C GLY A 27 -21.41 -16.65 4.35
N ARG A 28 -20.31 -16.34 3.65
CA ARG A 28 -20.31 -16.14 2.20
C ARG A 28 -20.17 -17.46 1.45
N GLU A 29 -20.82 -17.58 0.31
CA GLU A 29 -20.70 -18.74 -0.57
C GLU A 29 -19.65 -18.49 -1.66
N VAL A 30 -18.74 -19.44 -1.83
CA VAL A 30 -17.72 -19.46 -2.88
C VAL A 30 -17.96 -20.68 -3.74
N LYS A 31 -17.97 -20.50 -5.06
CA LYS A 31 -17.97 -21.58 -6.02
C LYS A 31 -16.53 -21.84 -6.46
N LEU A 32 -16.08 -23.09 -6.26
CA LEU A 32 -14.79 -23.56 -6.74
C LEU A 32 -15.00 -24.23 -8.10
N ASN A 33 -14.25 -23.77 -9.11
CA ASN A 33 -14.26 -24.36 -10.44
C ASN A 33 -13.19 -25.45 -10.56
N ASP A 34 -13.33 -26.34 -11.54
CA ASP A 34 -12.43 -27.48 -11.76
C ASP A 34 -11.02 -27.10 -12.21
N ASP A 35 -10.82 -25.86 -12.67
CA ASP A 35 -9.52 -25.29 -13.07
C ASP A 35 -8.77 -24.64 -11.90
N PHE A 36 -9.16 -24.95 -10.66
CA PHE A 36 -8.65 -24.37 -9.42
C PHE A 36 -8.83 -22.85 -9.32
N THR A 37 -9.68 -22.24 -10.16
CA THR A 37 -10.16 -20.87 -9.98
C THR A 37 -11.41 -20.86 -9.12
N TRP A 38 -11.64 -19.76 -8.40
CA TRP A 38 -12.79 -19.64 -7.51
C TRP A 38 -13.48 -18.28 -7.69
N GLU A 39 -14.78 -18.25 -7.44
CA GLU A 39 -15.60 -17.04 -7.55
C GLU A 39 -16.60 -16.92 -6.38
N TYR A 40 -16.90 -15.69 -5.98
CA TYR A 40 -17.93 -15.42 -4.96
C TYR A 40 -19.32 -15.46 -5.59
N VAL A 41 -20.24 -16.19 -4.97
CA VAL A 41 -21.65 -16.21 -5.38
C VAL A 41 -22.42 -15.16 -4.60
N MET A 42 -22.68 -14.00 -5.23
CA MET A 42 -23.54 -12.98 -4.64
C MET A 42 -25.01 -13.36 -4.83
N LYS A 43 -25.70 -13.79 -3.75
CA LYS A 43 -27.16 -13.90 -3.76
C LYS A 43 -27.76 -12.50 -3.89
N LYS A 44 -28.22 -12.16 -5.10
CA LYS A 44 -28.97 -10.93 -5.38
C LYS A 44 -30.20 -10.88 -4.46
N PRO A 45 -30.35 -9.87 -3.58
CA PRO A 45 -31.60 -9.71 -2.86
C PRO A 45 -32.72 -9.39 -3.86
N ALA A 46 -33.82 -10.13 -3.76
CA ALA A 46 -35.03 -9.88 -4.52
C ALA A 46 -35.57 -8.48 -4.17
N GLN A 47 -35.44 -7.57 -5.10
CA GLN A 47 -35.96 -6.21 -4.98
C GLN A 47 -37.43 -6.25 -5.41
N GLN A 48 -38.32 -6.09 -4.43
CA GLN A 48 -39.76 -5.97 -4.61
C GLN A 48 -40.08 -4.87 -5.63
N ALA A 49 -40.90 -5.22 -6.62
CA ALA A 49 -41.44 -4.31 -7.60
C ALA A 49 -42.48 -3.37 -6.96
N THR A 50 -42.38 -2.08 -7.26
CA THR A 50 -43.55 -1.20 -7.40
C THR A 50 -43.35 -0.38 -8.67
N GLU A 51 -44.23 -0.63 -9.63
CA GLU A 51 -44.36 0.06 -10.90
C GLU A 51 -44.91 1.48 -10.69
N THR A 52 -44.36 2.46 -11.43
CA THR A 52 -45.15 3.50 -12.09
C THR A 52 -44.43 3.90 -13.39
N GLN A 53 -45.08 3.62 -14.52
CA GLN A 53 -44.71 4.09 -15.87
C GLN A 53 -44.66 5.62 -15.95
N THR A 54 -43.83 6.17 -16.84
CA THR A 54 -44.29 6.88 -18.06
C THR A 54 -43.08 7.42 -18.86
N THR A 55 -42.89 6.83 -20.04
CA THR A 55 -42.26 7.31 -21.30
C THR A 55 -41.39 8.57 -21.32
N ALA A 56 -40.16 8.45 -21.86
CA ALA A 56 -39.71 9.19 -23.05
C ALA A 56 -38.28 8.79 -23.48
N SER A 57 -38.10 8.71 -24.80
CA SER A 57 -36.86 8.76 -25.59
C SER A 57 -35.78 7.70 -25.40
N VAL A 58 -35.76 6.80 -26.38
CA VAL A 58 -34.56 6.13 -26.90
C VAL A 58 -33.48 7.18 -27.20
N VAL A 59 -32.36 7.09 -26.49
CA VAL A 59 -31.04 7.47 -27.00
C VAL A 59 -30.10 6.35 -26.60
N GLU A 60 -29.72 5.51 -27.56
CA GLU A 60 -28.54 4.66 -27.43
C GLU A 60 -27.32 5.58 -27.29
N THR A 61 -26.96 5.88 -26.04
CA THR A 61 -25.58 6.27 -25.73
C THR A 61 -24.87 4.99 -25.33
N ILE A 62 -23.97 4.56 -26.20
CA ILE A 62 -23.02 3.48 -25.92
C ILE A 62 -22.20 3.95 -24.72
N ALA A 63 -22.57 3.46 -23.53
CA ALA A 63 -21.86 3.76 -22.30
C ALA A 63 -20.48 3.11 -22.39
N ALA A 64 -19.45 3.92 -22.61
CA ALA A 64 -18.07 3.50 -22.43
C ALA A 64 -17.92 2.90 -21.02
N PRO A 65 -17.20 1.78 -20.85
CA PRO A 65 -17.07 1.13 -19.57
C PRO A 65 -16.39 2.11 -18.60
N ALA A 66 -17.07 2.43 -17.50
CA ALA A 66 -16.48 3.17 -16.40
C ALA A 66 -15.31 2.33 -15.85
N ILE A 67 -14.09 2.79 -16.09
CA ILE A 67 -12.89 2.14 -15.56
C ILE A 67 -12.97 2.23 -14.05
N ALA A 68 -13.08 1.07 -13.39
CA ALA A 68 -13.03 0.99 -11.93
C ALA A 68 -11.67 1.51 -11.46
N THR A 69 -11.66 2.66 -10.79
CA THR A 69 -10.43 3.22 -10.21
C THR A 69 -10.25 2.66 -8.80
N ILE A 70 -9.02 2.21 -8.52
CA ILE A 70 -8.64 1.75 -7.19
C ILE A 70 -8.37 3.01 -6.35
N PRO A 71 -9.01 3.18 -5.17
CA PRO A 71 -8.71 4.32 -4.32
C PRO A 71 -7.26 4.24 -3.83
N VAL A 72 -6.48 5.29 -4.08
CA VAL A 72 -5.12 5.42 -3.56
C VAL A 72 -5.22 5.70 -2.06
N VAL A 73 -5.03 4.68 -1.23
CA VAL A 73 -4.98 4.83 0.23
C VAL A 73 -3.56 5.23 0.64
N THR A 74 -3.34 6.51 0.91
CA THR A 74 -2.10 6.99 1.51
C THR A 74 -2.13 6.72 3.02
N LYS A 75 -1.63 5.55 3.43
CA LYS A 75 -1.44 5.27 4.86
C LYS A 75 -0.26 6.07 5.38
N THR A 76 -0.52 7.15 6.11
CA THR A 76 0.51 7.85 6.90
C THR A 76 0.88 6.95 8.07
N VAL A 77 2.09 6.40 8.06
CA VAL A 77 2.60 5.56 9.16
C VAL A 77 3.10 6.48 10.27
N GLY A 78 2.51 6.33 11.45
CA GLY A 78 2.92 7.04 12.67
C GLY A 78 3.54 6.08 13.69
N THR A 79 4.43 6.59 14.53
CA THR A 79 5.09 5.85 15.62
C THR A 79 5.25 6.74 16.85
N THR A 80 5.44 6.13 18.01
CA THR A 80 5.82 6.85 19.23
C THR A 80 7.33 6.95 19.31
N VAL A 81 7.83 8.17 19.48
CA VAL A 81 9.25 8.47 19.66
C VAL A 81 9.50 8.71 21.13
N VAL A 82 10.45 7.97 21.70
CA VAL A 82 11.00 8.23 23.04
C VAL A 82 12.36 8.90 22.87
N VAL A 83 12.54 10.07 23.47
CA VAL A 83 13.79 10.83 23.36
C VAL A 83 14.92 10.05 24.06
N ASN A 84 16.09 10.01 23.42
CA ASN A 84 17.28 9.25 23.82
C ASN A 84 17.07 7.72 23.89
N ALA A 85 16.09 7.18 23.14
CA ALA A 85 15.97 5.74 22.97
C ALA A 85 17.19 5.16 22.22
N LYS A 86 17.49 3.88 22.44
CA LYS A 86 18.59 3.18 21.74
C LYS A 86 18.23 2.70 20.34
N LYS A 87 16.94 2.67 20.01
CA LYS A 87 16.43 2.12 18.74
C LYS A 87 16.13 3.24 17.75
N PRO A 88 16.24 2.97 16.43
CA PRO A 88 15.75 3.90 15.41
C PRO A 88 14.26 4.19 15.58
N THR A 89 13.86 5.37 15.16
CA THR A 89 12.48 5.86 15.22
C THR A 89 11.62 5.16 14.17
N MET A 90 12.06 5.16 12.91
CA MET A 90 11.27 4.69 11.78
C MET A 90 12.16 4.40 10.57
N GLN A 91 11.73 3.48 9.73
CA GLN A 91 12.28 3.27 8.39
C GLN A 91 11.21 3.61 7.36
N LEU A 92 11.59 4.39 6.35
CA LEU A 92 10.78 4.72 5.19
C LEU A 92 11.38 4.04 3.96
N SER A 93 10.53 3.59 3.06
CA SER A 93 10.94 2.99 1.79
C SER A 93 10.04 3.53 0.69
N ASP A 94 10.64 4.20 -0.30
CA ASP A 94 9.92 4.69 -1.47
C ASP A 94 10.84 4.70 -2.70
N SER A 95 10.32 4.30 -3.85
CA SER A 95 11.06 4.35 -5.13
C SER A 95 12.44 3.66 -5.10
N GLY A 96 12.59 2.60 -4.29
CA GLY A 96 13.86 1.88 -4.12
C GLY A 96 14.88 2.60 -3.24
N VAL A 97 14.48 3.65 -2.52
CA VAL A 97 15.31 4.33 -1.53
C VAL A 97 14.76 4.09 -0.13
N ASP A 98 15.64 3.65 0.76
CA ASP A 98 15.34 3.52 2.17
C ASP A 98 15.92 4.68 2.96
N VAL A 99 15.12 5.26 3.85
CA VAL A 99 15.55 6.28 4.81
C VAL A 99 15.32 5.74 6.21
N LEU A 100 16.39 5.51 6.95
CA LEU A 100 16.33 5.15 8.37
C LEU A 100 16.46 6.42 9.21
N ILE A 101 15.40 6.74 9.96
CA ILE A 101 15.34 7.83 10.93
C ILE A 101 15.77 7.26 12.29
N GLY A 102 16.91 7.74 12.78
CA GLY A 102 17.52 7.29 14.03
C GLY A 102 16.78 7.74 15.28
N SER A 103 17.40 7.49 16.43
CA SER A 103 16.88 7.89 17.74
C SER A 103 16.85 9.40 17.88
N ALA A 104 15.72 9.94 18.36
CA ALA A 104 15.61 11.36 18.62
C ALA A 104 16.42 11.77 19.87
N SER A 105 17.02 12.95 19.82
CA SER A 105 17.77 13.54 20.94
C SER A 105 17.64 15.06 20.90
N TYR A 106 17.94 15.76 22.00
CA TYR A 106 18.00 17.21 21.98
C TYR A 106 19.42 17.70 21.72
N GLN A 107 19.53 18.66 20.80
CA GLN A 107 20.74 19.44 20.60
C GLN A 107 20.35 20.90 20.45
N SER A 108 20.94 21.77 21.28
CA SER A 108 20.67 23.23 21.24
C SER A 108 19.19 23.61 21.35
N GLY A 109 18.38 22.82 22.07
CA GLY A 109 16.95 23.07 22.25
C GLY A 109 16.04 22.51 21.15
N GLU A 110 16.59 21.93 20.08
CA GLU A 110 15.84 21.33 18.98
C GLU A 110 15.81 19.80 19.11
N LEU A 111 14.70 19.19 18.69
CA LEU A 111 14.59 17.74 18.55
C LEU A 111 15.33 17.33 17.28
N VAL A 112 16.43 16.61 17.43
CA VAL A 112 17.30 16.15 16.34
C VAL A 112 17.14 14.65 16.13
N LEU A 113 16.83 14.26 14.91
CA LEU A 113 16.78 12.87 14.46
C LEU A 113 17.81 12.67 13.34
N PRO A 114 18.91 11.92 13.58
CA PRO A 114 19.86 11.60 12.53
C PRO A 114 19.20 10.70 11.48
N THR A 115 19.61 10.80 10.22
CA THR A 115 19.08 9.97 9.14
C THR A 115 20.20 9.21 8.44
N SER A 116 19.92 8.03 7.91
CA SER A 116 20.80 7.36 6.95
C SER A 116 19.96 6.93 5.75
N ILE A 117 20.56 6.96 4.56
CA ILE A 117 19.86 6.65 3.31
C ILE A 117 20.58 5.50 2.64
N THR A 118 19.82 4.50 2.18
CA THR A 118 20.32 3.41 1.34
C THR A 118 19.61 3.46 -0.01
N ASN A 119 20.37 3.46 -1.10
CA ASN A 119 19.82 3.38 -2.44
C ASN A 119 19.80 1.92 -2.91
N GLN A 120 18.63 1.29 -2.88
CA GLN A 120 18.41 -0.05 -3.42
C GLN A 120 17.98 -0.05 -4.89
N SER A 121 17.77 1.13 -5.49
CA SER A 121 17.37 1.26 -6.89
C SER A 121 18.54 1.04 -7.86
N SER A 122 18.23 0.96 -9.15
CA SER A 122 19.23 0.88 -10.23
C SER A 122 19.76 2.24 -10.68
N GLN A 123 19.17 3.35 -10.22
CA GLN A 123 19.55 4.70 -10.64
C GLN A 123 20.34 5.42 -9.55
N SER A 124 21.14 6.41 -9.94
CA SER A 124 21.83 7.27 -8.97
C SER A 124 20.85 8.30 -8.42
N VAL A 125 20.76 8.42 -7.10
CA VAL A 125 19.86 9.35 -6.40
C VAL A 125 20.59 10.65 -6.13
N ILE A 126 19.94 11.77 -6.45
CA ILE A 126 20.51 13.12 -6.30
C ILE A 126 19.80 13.97 -5.25
N GLN A 127 18.57 13.64 -4.88
CA GLN A 127 17.84 14.31 -3.82
C GLN A 127 16.78 13.39 -3.22
N VAL A 128 16.59 13.47 -1.91
CA VAL A 128 15.48 12.83 -1.19
C VAL A 128 14.86 13.84 -0.23
N GLU A 129 13.56 14.05 -0.37
CA GLU A 129 12.76 14.94 0.47
C GLU A 129 11.72 14.15 1.27
N VAL A 130 11.60 14.47 2.56
CA VAL A 130 10.72 13.78 3.51
C VAL A 130 9.83 14.81 4.19
N GLU A 131 8.52 14.59 4.20
CA GLU A 131 7.60 15.33 5.07
C GLU A 131 7.62 14.66 6.44
N VAL A 132 7.83 15.45 7.48
CA VAL A 132 7.79 15.01 8.88
C VAL A 132 6.70 15.76 9.62
N GLN A 133 5.99 15.06 10.50
CA GLN A 133 4.96 15.63 11.36
C GLN A 133 5.17 15.13 12.78
N VAL A 134 5.13 16.05 13.73
CA VAL A 134 5.27 15.76 15.16
C VAL A 134 3.99 16.20 15.86
N PHE A 135 3.50 15.34 16.73
CA PHE A 135 2.37 15.60 17.59
C PHE A 135 2.77 15.35 19.03
N ASP A 136 2.10 16.01 19.95
CA ASP A 136 2.18 15.64 21.35
C ASP A 136 1.47 14.28 21.60
N MET A 137 1.48 13.83 22.85
CA MET A 137 0.79 12.59 23.21
C MET A 137 -0.74 12.71 23.23
N SER A 138 -1.29 13.93 23.15
CA SER A 138 -2.73 14.20 23.03
C SER A 138 -3.22 14.19 21.57
N GLY A 139 -2.30 14.17 20.61
CA GLY A 139 -2.58 14.23 19.17
C GLY A 139 -2.58 15.65 18.60
N GLN A 140 -2.21 16.66 19.38
CA GLN A 140 -2.05 18.03 18.89
C GLN A 140 -0.78 18.13 18.04
N GLN A 141 -0.91 18.62 16.81
CA GLN A 141 0.23 18.84 15.92
C GLN A 141 1.12 19.95 16.45
N LEU A 142 2.39 19.62 16.68
CA LEU A 142 3.44 20.54 17.14
C LEU A 142 4.25 21.09 15.98
N ALA A 143 4.56 20.26 14.97
CA ALA A 143 5.34 20.65 13.81
C ALA A 143 4.94 19.85 12.57
N LYS A 144 5.07 20.47 11.40
CA LYS A 144 4.97 19.82 10.08
C LYS A 144 5.93 20.50 9.12
N GLU A 145 6.91 19.75 8.64
CA GLU A 145 8.01 20.30 7.83
C GLU A 145 8.40 19.37 6.70
N ASN A 146 8.90 19.94 5.61
CA ASN A 146 9.53 19.19 4.53
C ASN A 146 11.05 19.34 4.66
N VAL A 147 11.74 18.21 4.78
CA VAL A 147 13.18 18.17 5.05
C VAL A 147 13.89 17.40 3.93
N THR A 148 14.88 18.05 3.32
CA THR A 148 15.79 17.37 2.40
C THR A 148 16.81 16.57 3.20
N VAL A 149 16.63 15.24 3.26
CA VAL A 149 17.51 14.33 4.01
C VAL A 149 18.75 13.92 3.21
N TRP A 150 18.68 13.99 1.88
CA TRP A 150 19.82 13.75 0.99
C TRP A 150 19.84 14.76 -0.15
N GLN A 151 21.03 15.27 -0.48
CA GLN A 151 21.22 16.12 -1.66
C GLN A 151 22.66 16.03 -2.16
N SER A 152 22.81 15.63 -3.40
CA SER A 152 24.07 15.64 -4.12
C SER A 152 24.50 17.05 -4.51
N ILE A 153 25.80 17.25 -4.72
CA ILE A 153 26.34 18.51 -5.21
C ILE A 153 26.15 18.60 -6.74
N LYS A 154 25.60 19.73 -7.17
CA LYS A 154 25.38 20.00 -8.59
C LYS A 154 26.72 19.95 -9.36
N ARG A 155 26.72 19.25 -10.50
CA ARG A 155 27.90 19.01 -11.37
C ARG A 155 29.04 18.18 -10.73
N MET A 156 28.84 17.55 -9.57
CA MET A 156 29.79 16.61 -8.98
C MET A 156 29.19 15.21 -8.93
N ALA A 157 29.52 14.36 -9.90
CA ALA A 157 28.92 13.03 -10.00
C ALA A 157 29.35 12.06 -8.88
N ASP A 158 30.47 12.35 -8.22
CA ASP A 158 31.01 11.52 -7.14
C ASP A 158 30.21 11.67 -5.84
N THR A 159 29.40 12.73 -5.71
CA THR A 159 28.53 12.92 -4.55
C THR A 159 27.17 12.27 -4.72
N TYR A 160 26.95 11.51 -5.81
CA TYR A 160 25.67 10.87 -6.07
C TYR A 160 25.57 9.60 -5.24
N LEU A 161 24.40 9.35 -4.66
CA LEU A 161 24.15 8.10 -3.97
C LEU A 161 23.93 7.01 -5.02
N ARG A 162 24.97 6.21 -5.28
CA ARG A 162 24.93 5.16 -6.32
C ARG A 162 24.07 3.97 -5.88
N PRO A 163 23.63 3.13 -6.82
CA PRO A 163 23.01 1.85 -6.50
C PRO A 163 23.81 1.07 -5.46
N GLN A 164 23.10 0.49 -4.50
CA GLN A 164 23.61 -0.33 -3.40
C GLN A 164 24.52 0.42 -2.42
N GLN A 165 24.56 1.75 -2.45
CA GLN A 165 25.27 2.54 -1.46
C GLN A 165 24.37 2.94 -0.29
N ALA A 166 24.97 3.00 0.90
CA ALA A 166 24.39 3.56 2.10
C ALA A 166 25.27 4.71 2.59
N GLU A 167 24.65 5.83 2.92
CA GLU A 167 25.35 7.04 3.37
C GLU A 167 24.62 7.69 4.55
N GLN A 168 25.38 8.44 5.35
CA GLN A 168 24.81 9.27 6.40
C GLN A 168 24.06 10.45 5.76
N GLY A 169 22.80 10.61 6.15
CA GLY A 169 21.96 11.71 5.70
C GLY A 169 22.07 12.96 6.56
N LYS A 170 21.36 14.00 6.12
CA LYS A 170 21.13 15.22 6.90
C LYS A 170 20.16 14.91 8.03
N SER A 171 20.52 15.29 9.25
CA SER A 171 19.62 15.16 10.41
C SER A 171 18.39 16.05 10.24
N ILE A 172 17.24 15.52 10.63
CA ILE A 172 16.01 16.28 10.79
C ILE A 172 16.11 17.04 12.10
N LYS A 173 15.85 18.36 12.09
CA LYS A 173 15.86 19.22 13.27
C LYS A 173 14.51 19.90 13.37
N LEU A 174 13.88 19.81 14.53
CA LEU A 174 12.52 20.28 14.74
C LEU A 174 12.45 21.13 16.00
N ALA A 175 11.94 22.35 15.86
CA ALA A 175 11.71 23.26 16.98
C ALA A 175 10.36 22.93 17.64
N VAL A 176 10.36 21.93 18.52
CA VAL A 176 9.16 21.49 19.25
C VAL A 176 9.34 21.69 20.77
N PRO A 177 8.26 21.97 21.54
CA PRO A 177 8.32 22.07 22.99
C PRO A 177 8.89 20.79 23.61
N GLN A 178 9.85 20.89 24.52
CA GLN A 178 10.57 19.73 25.03
C GLN A 178 9.65 18.73 25.75
N SER A 179 9.78 17.45 25.40
CA SER A 179 9.04 16.34 25.97
C SER A 179 9.89 15.07 25.95
N GLN A 180 9.55 14.11 26.80
CA GLN A 180 10.19 12.78 26.78
C GLN A 180 9.66 11.90 25.64
N GLN A 181 8.45 12.20 25.16
CA GLN A 181 7.76 11.40 24.14
C GLN A 181 6.94 12.26 23.19
N TYR A 182 6.83 11.78 21.95
CA TYR A 182 6.04 12.37 20.87
C TYR A 182 5.36 11.30 20.04
N GLN A 183 4.29 11.67 19.33
CA GLN A 183 3.88 10.92 18.15
C GLN A 183 4.57 11.54 16.93
N PHE A 184 5.14 10.69 16.08
CA PHE A 184 5.92 11.09 14.92
C PHE A 184 5.39 10.37 13.70
N SER A 185 5.17 11.09 12.61
CA SER A 185 4.94 10.48 11.30
C SER A 185 5.85 11.11 10.27
N ALA A 186 6.19 10.34 9.25
CA ALA A 186 6.92 10.87 8.11
C ALA A 186 6.59 10.06 6.86
N LYS A 187 6.81 10.69 5.71
CA LYS A 187 6.68 10.06 4.39
C LYS A 187 7.70 10.66 3.44
N VAL A 188 8.19 9.86 2.51
CA VAL A 188 9.01 10.37 1.40
C VAL A 188 8.08 11.16 0.48
N LEU A 189 8.43 12.41 0.21
CA LEU A 189 7.71 13.28 -0.72
C LEU A 189 8.23 13.12 -2.14
N GLU A 190 9.56 13.06 -2.28
CA GLU A 190 10.20 13.04 -3.58
C GLU A 190 11.55 12.33 -3.51
N VAL A 191 11.80 11.48 -4.50
CA VAL A 191 13.12 10.93 -4.81
C VAL A 191 13.49 11.41 -6.21
N LYS A 192 14.52 12.24 -6.32
CA LYS A 192 15.06 12.65 -7.62
C LYS A 192 16.25 11.77 -8.00
N THR A 193 16.20 11.20 -9.19
CA THR A 193 17.30 10.46 -9.81
C THR A 193 17.95 11.25 -10.94
N ARG A 194 19.15 10.83 -11.37
CA ARG A 194 19.92 11.44 -12.46
C ARG A 194 19.50 10.95 -13.83
#